data_AF-A0A371GAH0-F1
#
_entry.id   AF-A0A371GAH0-F1
#
_cell.length_a   1.000
_cell.length_b   1.000
_cell.length_c   1.000
_cell.angle_alpha   90.00
_cell.angle_beta   90.00
_cell.angle_gamma   90.00
#
_symmetry.space_group_name_H-M   'P 1'
#
loop_
_entity.id
_entity.type
_entity.pdbx_description
1 polymer ?
#
loop_
_entity_poly.entity_id
_entity_poly.type
_entity_poly.pdbx_seq_one_letter_code
_entity_poly.pdbx_strand_id
1 'polypeptide(L)'
;PFRHGERIGFSYLVSQKYTGDRALVKVLRNSQILEFNIKLATHKRLVPAHIKCRPPSYYIIAGFVFTAVSVPYLRSEYGKDYEFDAPVKLLHKHLHSMAQSVDEQLVVVSQVLVSDINIGYEEIVNTQVLAFNGKPVKNLKSLARMVESCDDEYLKFDLEYQQIVVLKTSTAKAATLDILTTHCIPSAVSDDLKT
;
A
#
# COMPACT_ATOMS: atom_id res chain seq x y z
N PRO A 1 23.66 29.73 -1.44
CA PRO A 1 24.49 30.19 -0.29
C PRO A 1 23.55 30.32 0.91
N PHE A 2 23.91 29.80 2.09
CA PHE A 2 23.01 29.77 3.24
C PHE A 2 23.13 31.04 4.07
N ARG A 3 24.32 31.23 4.66
CA ARG A 3 24.74 32.41 5.44
C ARG A 3 26.21 32.70 5.11
N HIS A 4 26.75 33.79 5.66
CA HIS A 4 28.14 34.17 5.42
C HIS A 4 29.10 33.02 5.80
N GLY A 5 29.90 32.56 4.84
CA GLY A 5 30.85 31.46 5.02
C GLY A 5 30.27 30.03 5.01
N GLU A 6 28.94 29.86 4.96
CA GLU A 6 28.31 28.54 5.15
C GLU A 6 27.57 28.01 3.91
N ARG A 7 27.64 26.69 3.73
CA ARG A 7 26.94 25.95 2.68
C ARG A 7 25.90 25.00 3.29
N ILE A 8 24.77 24.85 2.61
CA ILE A 8 23.70 23.93 2.99
C ILE A 8 23.23 23.15 1.77
N GLY A 9 22.65 21.97 1.98
CA GLY A 9 22.03 21.18 0.92
C GLY A 9 20.92 21.96 0.20
N PHE A 10 20.81 21.76 -1.12
CA PHE A 10 19.84 22.50 -1.94
C PHE A 10 18.37 22.26 -1.53
N SER A 11 18.10 21.13 -0.85
CA SER A 11 16.79 20.78 -0.31
C SER A 11 16.22 21.86 0.60
N TYR A 12 17.08 22.61 1.31
CA TYR A 12 16.68 23.74 2.14
C TYR A 12 15.89 24.81 1.37
N LEU A 13 16.34 25.14 0.14
CA LEU A 13 15.66 26.13 -0.71
C LEU A 13 14.28 25.64 -1.19
N VAL A 14 14.12 24.32 -1.32
CA VAL A 14 12.85 23.70 -1.69
C VAL A 14 11.90 23.68 -0.49
N SER A 15 12.39 23.31 0.70
CA SER A 15 11.58 23.21 1.92
C SER A 15 11.10 24.55 2.47
N GLN A 16 11.72 25.67 2.07
CA GLN A 16 11.25 27.01 2.41
C GLN A 16 9.99 27.45 1.63
N LYS A 17 9.66 26.78 0.53
CA LYS A 17 8.50 27.11 -0.31
C LYS A 17 7.24 26.35 0.13
N TYR A 18 6.09 26.88 -0.24
CA TYR A 18 4.80 26.25 0.03
C TYR A 18 4.38 25.31 -1.11
N THR A 19 3.45 24.41 -0.79
CA THR A 19 2.87 23.52 -1.80
C THR A 19 2.09 24.34 -2.82
N GLY A 20 2.38 24.16 -4.10
CA GLY A 20 1.78 24.93 -5.20
C GLY A 20 2.66 26.06 -5.72
N ASP A 21 3.69 26.46 -4.97
CA ASP A 21 4.67 27.45 -5.44
C ASP A 21 5.44 26.92 -6.65
N ARG A 22 5.98 27.84 -7.43
CA ARG A 22 6.82 27.51 -8.58
C ARG A 22 8.29 27.80 -8.31
N ALA A 23 9.18 26.99 -8.86
CA ALA A 23 10.62 27.17 -8.77
C ALA A 23 11.27 27.10 -10.16
N LEU A 24 12.14 28.07 -10.43
CA LEU A 24 12.98 28.06 -11.61
C LEU A 24 14.14 27.08 -11.40
N VAL A 25 14.23 26.09 -12.28
CA VAL A 25 15.28 25.07 -12.29
C VAL A 25 16.03 25.17 -13.61
N LYS A 26 17.32 25.49 -13.51
CA LYS A 26 18.25 25.54 -14.65
C LYS A 26 18.98 24.21 -14.74
N VAL A 27 18.93 23.57 -15.91
CA VAL A 27 19.58 22.27 -16.16
C VAL A 27 20.42 22.33 -17.42
N LEU A 28 21.49 21.53 -17.45
CA LEU A 28 22.26 21.29 -18.66
C LEU A 28 21.79 19.97 -19.28
N ARG A 29 21.30 20.01 -20.52
CA ARG A 29 20.86 18.82 -21.27
C ARG A 29 21.39 18.92 -22.69
N ASN A 30 22.09 17.89 -23.17
CA ASN A 30 22.72 17.87 -24.50
C ASN A 30 23.59 19.11 -24.76
N SER A 31 24.40 19.50 -23.76
CA SER A 31 25.26 20.71 -23.79
C SER A 31 24.51 22.05 -23.96
N GLN A 32 23.19 22.07 -23.81
CA GLN A 32 22.38 23.29 -23.83
C GLN A 32 21.81 23.58 -22.44
N ILE A 33 21.86 24.85 -22.04
CA ILE A 33 21.27 25.32 -20.79
C ILE A 33 19.78 25.54 -21.03
N LEU A 34 18.95 24.83 -20.27
CA LEU A 34 17.50 24.93 -20.31
C LEU A 34 16.97 25.44 -18.97
N GLU A 35 15.90 26.23 -19.00
CA GLU A 35 15.23 26.74 -17.81
C GLU A 35 13.79 26.23 -17.75
N PHE A 36 13.41 25.69 -16.59
CA PHE A 36 12.08 25.14 -16.35
C PHE A 36 11.46 25.80 -15.13
N ASN A 37 10.19 26.17 -15.25
CA ASN A 37 9.41 26.69 -14.13
C ASN A 37 8.52 25.57 -13.57
N ILE A 38 8.98 24.86 -12.53
CA ILE A 38 8.35 23.64 -12.01
C ILE A 38 7.45 23.96 -10.81
N LYS A 39 6.23 23.42 -10.80
CA LYS A 39 5.32 23.51 -9.65
C LYS A 39 5.72 22.50 -8.58
N LEU A 40 5.92 22.97 -7.35
CA LEU A 40 6.29 22.14 -6.22
C LEU A 40 5.07 21.47 -5.58
N ALA A 41 5.22 20.21 -5.20
CA ALA A 41 4.20 19.41 -4.55
C ALA A 41 4.81 18.61 -3.38
N THR A 42 3.95 18.17 -2.46
CA THR A 42 4.37 17.30 -1.36
C THR A 42 4.82 15.94 -1.89
N HIS A 43 5.95 15.44 -1.38
CA HIS A 43 6.44 14.13 -1.74
C HIS A 43 5.51 13.02 -1.22
N LYS A 44 4.98 12.19 -2.12
CA LYS A 44 4.15 11.03 -1.78
C LYS A 44 4.99 9.76 -1.90
N ARG A 45 5.26 9.10 -0.78
CA ARG A 45 5.95 7.80 -0.73
C ARG A 45 4.94 6.68 -1.02
N LEU A 46 5.40 5.61 -1.67
CA LEU A 46 4.61 4.39 -1.86
C LEU A 46 4.21 3.77 -0.51
N VAL A 47 5.19 3.67 0.40
CA VAL A 47 4.95 3.30 1.80
C VAL A 47 4.92 4.60 2.64
N PRO A 48 3.75 5.04 3.10
CA PRO A 48 3.63 6.28 3.84
C PRO A 48 4.30 6.18 5.21
N ALA A 49 5.02 7.23 5.60
CA ALA A 49 5.66 7.33 6.91
C ALA A 49 4.65 7.48 8.07
N HIS A 50 3.44 7.97 7.77
CA HIS A 50 2.37 8.18 8.74
C HIS A 50 1.00 8.08 8.06
N ILE A 51 -0.03 7.71 8.82
CA ILE A 51 -1.43 7.63 8.34
C ILE A 51 -2.28 8.84 8.76
N LYS A 52 -1.64 9.96 9.14
CA LYS A 52 -2.30 11.24 9.49
C LYS A 52 -3.44 11.09 10.52
N CYS A 53 -3.24 10.25 11.53
CA CYS A 53 -4.22 9.95 12.59
C CYS A 53 -5.57 9.41 12.07
N ARG A 54 -5.61 8.86 10.85
CA ARG A 54 -6.75 8.08 10.36
C ARG A 54 -6.61 6.63 10.80
N PRO A 55 -7.72 5.90 11.00
CA PRO A 55 -7.66 4.46 11.16
C PRO A 55 -7.04 3.83 9.89
N PRO A 56 -6.23 2.77 10.03
CA PRO A 56 -5.68 2.06 8.87
C PRO A 56 -6.81 1.38 8.09
N SER A 57 -6.77 1.53 6.77
CA SER A 57 -7.74 0.92 5.88
C SER A 57 -7.55 -0.60 5.84
N TYR A 58 -8.64 -1.35 5.90
CA TYR A 58 -8.61 -2.81 5.81
C TYR A 58 -9.85 -3.35 5.09
N TYR A 59 -9.71 -4.51 4.45
CA TYR A 59 -10.78 -5.23 3.77
C TYR A 59 -10.67 -6.73 4.07
N ILE A 60 -11.76 -7.39 4.44
CA ILE A 60 -11.79 -8.80 4.80
C ILE A 60 -12.77 -9.55 3.90
N ILE A 61 -12.32 -10.65 3.33
CA ILE A 61 -13.15 -11.60 2.57
C ILE A 61 -12.67 -13.02 2.86
N ALA A 62 -13.59 -13.94 3.20
CA ALA A 62 -13.28 -15.35 3.51
C ALA A 62 -12.14 -15.53 4.54
N GLY A 63 -12.02 -14.59 5.48
CA GLY A 63 -10.97 -14.56 6.49
C GLY A 63 -9.63 -13.95 6.04
N PHE A 64 -9.43 -13.65 4.76
CA PHE A 64 -8.23 -12.95 4.30
C PHE A 64 -8.30 -11.47 4.69
N VAL A 65 -7.33 -11.02 5.49
CA VAL A 65 -7.25 -9.63 5.94
C VAL A 65 -6.31 -8.86 5.02
N PHE A 66 -6.87 -7.99 4.17
CA PHE A 66 -6.11 -7.13 3.28
C PHE A 66 -5.91 -5.74 3.90
N THR A 67 -4.69 -5.22 3.83
CA THR A 67 -4.37 -3.87 4.29
C THR A 67 -3.28 -3.23 3.43
N ALA A 68 -3.08 -1.92 3.58
CA ALA A 68 -2.03 -1.17 2.90
C ALA A 68 -0.81 -1.02 3.82
N VAL A 69 0.37 -1.38 3.32
CA VAL A 69 1.62 -1.29 4.08
C VAL A 69 1.99 0.17 4.32
N SER A 70 2.31 0.47 5.57
CA SER A 70 2.77 1.78 6.05
C SER A 70 3.89 1.60 7.07
N VAL A 71 4.65 2.66 7.38
CA VAL A 71 5.68 2.57 8.43
C VAL A 71 5.08 2.21 9.81
N PRO A 72 3.93 2.78 10.23
CA PRO A 72 3.26 2.34 11.45
C PRO A 72 2.86 0.86 11.42
N TYR A 73 2.45 0.34 10.26
CA TYR A 73 2.12 -1.08 10.09
C TYR A 73 3.36 -1.97 10.29
N LEU A 74 4.46 -1.68 9.58
CA LEU A 74 5.72 -2.43 9.71
C LEU A 74 6.25 -2.41 11.15
N ARG A 75 6.14 -1.26 11.83
CA ARG A 75 6.54 -1.13 13.23
C ARG A 75 5.65 -1.90 14.20
N SER A 76 4.36 -2.03 13.87
CA SER A 76 3.41 -2.82 14.67
C SER A 76 3.70 -4.32 14.55
N GLU A 77 3.98 -4.79 13.33
CA GLU A 77 4.21 -6.20 13.03
C GLU A 77 5.59 -6.70 13.46
N TYR A 78 6.64 -5.91 13.21
CA TYR A 78 8.04 -6.31 13.38
C TYR A 78 8.77 -5.53 14.48
N GLY A 79 8.06 -4.68 15.23
CA GLY A 79 8.64 -3.91 16.33
C GLY A 79 9.54 -2.75 15.87
N LYS A 80 10.47 -2.34 16.75
CA LYS A 80 11.34 -1.16 16.51
C LYS A 80 12.35 -1.41 15.40
N ASP A 81 12.83 -2.65 15.29
CA ASP A 81 13.86 -3.07 14.35
C ASP A 81 13.27 -3.65 13.05
N TYR A 82 12.08 -3.17 12.66
CA TYR A 82 11.39 -3.57 11.42
C TYR A 82 12.26 -3.42 10.18
N GLU A 83 13.26 -2.54 10.20
CA GLU A 83 14.21 -2.33 9.09
C GLU A 83 15.12 -3.55 8.83
N PHE A 84 15.23 -4.45 9.81
CA PHE A 84 16.00 -5.69 9.71
C PHE A 84 15.10 -6.94 9.71
N ASP A 85 14.03 -6.92 10.50
CA ASP A 85 13.18 -8.11 10.71
C ASP A 85 12.06 -8.27 9.67
N ALA A 86 11.64 -7.18 9.00
CA ALA A 86 10.59 -7.27 8.01
C ALA A 86 11.06 -8.01 6.73
N PRO A 87 10.13 -8.63 5.98
CA PRO A 87 10.46 -9.33 4.74
C PRO A 87 11.25 -8.44 3.76
N VAL A 88 12.36 -8.98 3.25
CA VAL A 88 13.27 -8.26 2.34
C VAL A 88 12.54 -7.66 1.13
N LYS A 89 11.49 -8.31 0.63
CA LYS A 89 10.67 -7.79 -0.48
C LYS A 89 9.90 -6.52 -0.10
N LEU A 90 9.31 -6.48 1.09
CA LEU A 90 8.61 -5.30 1.60
C LEU A 90 9.60 -4.17 1.90
N LEU A 91 10.75 -4.50 2.51
CA LEU A 91 11.83 -3.53 2.78
C LEU A 91 12.39 -2.92 1.50
N HIS A 92 12.63 -3.75 0.48
CA HIS A 92 13.07 -3.27 -0.82
C HIS A 92 12.08 -2.27 -1.42
N LYS A 93 10.77 -2.53 -1.32
CA LYS A 93 9.74 -1.59 -1.78
C LYS A 93 9.66 -0.34 -0.91
N HIS A 94 9.86 -0.46 0.40
CA HIS A 94 9.90 0.67 1.31
C HIS A 94 11.06 1.63 1.01
N LEU A 95 12.26 1.09 0.77
CA LEU A 95 13.50 1.88 0.62
C LEU A 95 13.73 2.38 -0.80
N HIS A 96 13.33 1.61 -1.83
CA HIS A 96 13.76 1.87 -3.20
C HIS A 96 12.61 2.13 -4.19
N SER A 97 11.37 1.76 -3.87
CA SER A 97 10.26 1.91 -4.83
C SER A 97 9.60 3.29 -4.74
N MET A 98 9.35 3.88 -5.91
CA MET A 98 8.57 5.11 -6.07
C MET A 98 7.18 4.76 -6.59
N ALA A 99 6.17 5.46 -6.10
CA ALA A 99 4.80 5.32 -6.59
C ALA A 99 4.74 5.73 -8.08
N GLN A 100 4.21 4.84 -8.92
CA GLN A 100 3.99 5.06 -10.35
C GLN A 100 2.69 5.80 -10.62
N SER A 101 1.72 5.67 -9.71
CA SER A 101 0.44 6.40 -9.78
C SER A 101 0.15 7.19 -8.51
N VAL A 102 -0.68 8.23 -8.63
CA VAL A 102 -0.96 9.14 -7.52
C VAL A 102 -1.50 8.39 -6.32
N ASP A 103 -2.40 7.42 -6.50
CA ASP A 103 -3.06 6.70 -5.41
C ASP A 103 -2.58 5.26 -5.25
N GLU A 104 -1.33 5.00 -5.62
CA GLU A 104 -0.73 3.68 -5.46
C GLU A 104 -0.51 3.34 -4.00
N GLN A 105 -0.85 2.11 -3.62
CA GLN A 105 -0.61 1.55 -2.31
C GLN A 105 -0.10 0.13 -2.45
N LEU A 106 0.83 -0.24 -1.56
CA LEU A 106 1.30 -1.60 -1.45
C LEU A 106 0.30 -2.41 -0.62
N VAL A 107 -0.54 -3.19 -1.29
CA VAL A 107 -1.58 -4.01 -0.65
C VAL A 107 -1.01 -5.38 -0.30
N VAL A 108 -1.19 -5.82 0.94
CA VAL A 108 -0.76 -7.13 1.44
C VAL A 108 -1.93 -7.90 2.03
N VAL A 109 -1.83 -9.22 2.00
CA VAL A 109 -2.51 -10.11 2.93
C VAL A 109 -1.74 -9.99 4.24
N SER A 110 -2.33 -9.33 5.24
CA SER A 110 -1.75 -9.19 6.57
C SER A 110 -1.69 -10.55 7.26
N GLN A 111 -2.85 -11.21 7.32
CA GLN A 111 -3.05 -12.53 7.92
C GLN A 111 -4.30 -13.19 7.34
N VAL A 112 -4.48 -14.48 7.64
CA VAL A 112 -5.66 -15.26 7.30
C VAL A 112 -6.34 -15.74 8.58
N LEU A 113 -7.59 -15.34 8.79
CA LEU A 113 -8.44 -15.78 9.89
C LEU A 113 -8.95 -17.19 9.59
N VAL A 114 -8.40 -18.18 10.30
CA VAL A 114 -8.60 -19.61 10.01
C VAL A 114 -10.08 -20.00 10.01
N SER A 115 -10.51 -20.64 8.92
CA SER A 115 -11.86 -21.15 8.72
C SER A 115 -11.86 -22.23 7.62
N ASP A 116 -12.89 -23.07 7.55
CA ASP A 116 -12.98 -24.16 6.57
C ASP A 116 -12.83 -23.69 5.11
N ILE A 117 -13.19 -22.44 4.82
CA ILE A 117 -13.12 -21.86 3.48
C ILE A 117 -11.69 -21.54 3.02
N ASN A 118 -10.73 -21.39 3.95
CA ASN A 118 -9.36 -20.98 3.66
C ASN A 118 -8.31 -22.02 4.05
N ILE A 119 -8.73 -23.29 4.14
CA ILE A 119 -7.84 -24.43 4.37
C ILE A 119 -6.72 -24.45 3.33
N GLY A 120 -5.48 -24.56 3.81
CA GLY A 120 -4.26 -24.57 2.99
C GLY A 120 -3.66 -23.19 2.72
N TYR A 121 -4.28 -22.11 3.23
CA TYR A 121 -3.80 -20.73 3.08
C TYR A 121 -3.48 -20.05 4.42
N GLU A 122 -3.51 -20.78 5.52
CA GLU A 122 -3.43 -20.25 6.89
C GLU A 122 -2.08 -19.58 7.20
N GLU A 123 -1.01 -20.04 6.55
CA GLU A 123 0.36 -19.55 6.77
C GLU A 123 0.71 -18.30 5.95
N ILE A 124 -0.22 -17.78 5.13
CA ILE A 124 0.02 -16.58 4.33
C ILE A 124 0.01 -15.34 5.24
N VAL A 125 1.19 -14.75 5.42
CA VAL A 125 1.39 -13.59 6.29
C VAL A 125 2.24 -12.55 5.57
N ASN A 126 1.80 -11.28 5.62
CA ASN A 126 2.51 -10.13 5.07
C ASN A 126 2.96 -10.27 3.60
N THR A 127 2.17 -10.98 2.79
CA THR A 127 2.46 -11.22 1.36
C THR A 127 1.72 -10.22 0.49
N GLN A 128 2.44 -9.57 -0.43
CA GLN A 128 1.83 -8.58 -1.32
C GLN A 128 0.90 -9.22 -2.35
N VAL A 129 -0.22 -8.55 -2.61
CA VAL A 129 -1.14 -8.84 -3.72
C VAL A 129 -0.70 -8.05 -4.95
N LEU A 130 -0.43 -8.75 -6.05
CA LEU A 130 0.01 -8.15 -7.32
C LEU A 130 -1.16 -7.97 -8.28
N ALA A 131 -2.01 -8.98 -8.43
CA ALA A 131 -3.15 -8.96 -9.33
C ALA A 131 -4.36 -9.71 -8.76
N PHE A 132 -5.54 -9.35 -9.26
CA PHE A 132 -6.81 -10.00 -8.98
C PHE A 132 -7.49 -10.34 -10.31
N ASN A 133 -7.82 -11.62 -10.52
CA ASN A 133 -8.34 -12.15 -11.79
C ASN A 133 -7.54 -11.66 -13.02
N GLY A 134 -6.21 -11.65 -12.91
CA GLY A 134 -5.29 -11.19 -13.96
C GLY A 134 -5.19 -9.66 -14.14
N LYS A 135 -5.93 -8.86 -13.37
CA LYS A 135 -5.88 -7.39 -13.39
C LYS A 135 -4.98 -6.86 -12.27
N PRO A 136 -4.05 -5.93 -12.54
CA PRO A 136 -3.11 -5.43 -11.54
C PRO A 136 -3.81 -4.64 -10.44
N VAL A 137 -3.44 -4.90 -9.18
CA VAL A 137 -3.98 -4.21 -8.00
C VAL A 137 -3.15 -2.96 -7.72
N LYS A 138 -3.79 -1.79 -7.80
CA LYS A 138 -3.13 -0.50 -7.57
C LYS A 138 -3.25 0.02 -6.14
N ASN A 139 -4.38 -0.26 -5.49
CA ASN A 139 -4.65 0.16 -4.12
C ASN A 139 -5.77 -0.68 -3.50
N LEU A 140 -5.94 -0.54 -2.18
CA LEU A 140 -6.89 -1.34 -1.41
C LEU A 140 -8.33 -1.08 -1.84
N LYS A 141 -8.69 0.17 -2.14
CA LYS A 141 -10.02 0.54 -2.63
C LYS A 141 -10.34 -0.08 -3.99
N SER A 142 -9.34 -0.23 -4.85
CA SER A 142 -9.48 -0.91 -6.13
C SER A 142 -9.67 -2.40 -5.92
N LEU A 143 -8.91 -3.01 -5.00
CA LEU A 143 -9.08 -4.44 -4.67
C LEU A 143 -10.48 -4.73 -4.14
N ALA A 144 -10.93 -3.98 -3.14
CA ALA A 144 -12.27 -4.13 -2.57
C ALA A 144 -13.35 -4.03 -3.66
N ARG A 145 -13.29 -3.00 -4.51
CA ARG A 145 -14.24 -2.85 -5.63
C ARG A 145 -14.20 -4.02 -6.61
N MET A 146 -13.01 -4.51 -6.95
CA MET A 146 -12.85 -5.65 -7.88
C MET A 146 -13.44 -6.94 -7.31
N VAL A 147 -13.30 -7.18 -6.00
CA VAL A 147 -13.87 -8.35 -5.32
C VAL A 147 -15.40 -8.23 -5.20
N GLU A 148 -15.91 -7.07 -4.82
CA GLU A 148 -17.35 -6.84 -4.68
C GLU A 148 -18.08 -6.98 -6.02
N SER A 149 -17.52 -6.41 -7.10
CA SER A 149 -18.08 -6.48 -8.45
C SER A 149 -17.70 -7.76 -9.21
N CYS A 150 -17.10 -8.76 -8.54
CA CYS A 150 -16.71 -10.00 -9.19
C CYS A 150 -17.92 -10.94 -9.31
N ASP A 151 -18.28 -11.26 -10.55
CA ASP A 151 -19.32 -12.24 -10.90
C ASP A 151 -18.73 -13.59 -11.38
N ASP A 152 -17.40 -13.68 -11.48
CA ASP A 152 -16.71 -14.92 -11.85
C ASP A 152 -16.90 -15.99 -10.77
N GLU A 153 -16.83 -17.28 -11.15
CA GLU A 153 -16.98 -18.40 -10.21
C GLU A 153 -15.90 -18.41 -9.11
N TYR A 154 -14.70 -17.90 -9.43
CA TYR A 154 -13.55 -17.89 -8.55
C TYR A 154 -12.95 -16.49 -8.39
N LEU A 155 -12.56 -16.18 -7.16
CA LEU A 155 -11.69 -15.08 -6.77
C LEU A 155 -10.25 -15.59 -6.84
N LYS A 156 -9.48 -15.11 -7.81
CA LYS A 156 -8.07 -15.45 -7.97
C LYS A 156 -7.19 -14.27 -7.57
N PHE A 157 -6.39 -14.45 -6.52
CA PHE A 157 -5.39 -13.48 -6.08
C PHE A 157 -4.00 -13.98 -6.46
N ASP A 158 -3.30 -13.21 -7.28
CA ASP A 158 -1.90 -13.43 -7.60
C ASP A 158 -1.05 -12.69 -6.57
N LEU A 159 -0.31 -13.44 -5.76
CA LEU A 159 0.52 -12.93 -4.68
C LEU A 159 1.99 -12.84 -5.11
N GLU A 160 2.78 -12.13 -4.31
CA GLU A 160 4.23 -12.17 -4.39
C GLU A 160 4.74 -13.61 -4.16
N TYR A 161 5.95 -13.92 -4.66
CA TYR A 161 6.51 -15.28 -4.67
C TYR A 161 5.82 -16.29 -5.59
N GLN A 162 5.09 -15.82 -6.62
CA GLN A 162 4.37 -16.66 -7.59
C GLN A 162 3.30 -17.55 -6.94
N GLN A 163 2.83 -17.18 -5.76
CA GLN A 163 1.74 -17.85 -5.08
C GLN A 163 0.39 -17.39 -5.64
N ILE A 164 -0.57 -18.30 -5.70
CA ILE A 164 -1.93 -18.01 -6.17
C ILE A 164 -2.91 -18.52 -5.12
N VAL A 165 -3.81 -17.65 -4.70
CA VAL A 165 -4.95 -18.00 -3.84
C VAL A 165 -6.20 -18.02 -4.71
N VAL A 166 -6.95 -19.12 -4.65
CA VAL A 166 -8.19 -19.28 -5.40
C VAL A 166 -9.31 -19.64 -4.42
N LEU A 167 -10.36 -18.82 -4.40
CA LEU A 167 -11.52 -19.03 -3.55
C LEU A 167 -12.77 -19.03 -4.42
N LYS A 168 -13.74 -19.88 -4.10
CA LYS A 168 -15.04 -19.85 -4.79
C LYS A 168 -15.85 -18.63 -4.32
N THR A 169 -16.30 -17.79 -5.25
CA THR A 169 -16.84 -16.46 -4.98
C THR A 169 -18.08 -16.50 -4.08
N SER A 170 -19.03 -17.40 -4.36
CA SER A 170 -20.29 -17.48 -3.60
C SER A 170 -20.07 -17.91 -2.15
N THR A 171 -19.23 -18.93 -1.93
CA THR A 171 -18.92 -19.44 -0.59
C THR A 171 -18.02 -18.50 0.19
N ALA A 172 -17.09 -17.81 -0.48
CA ALA A 172 -16.21 -16.81 0.13
C ALA A 172 -17.01 -15.65 0.74
N LYS A 173 -17.97 -15.10 -0.03
CA LYS A 173 -18.84 -14.01 0.46
C LYS A 173 -19.73 -14.48 1.61
N ALA A 174 -20.32 -15.68 1.52
CA ALA A 174 -21.17 -16.23 2.57
C ALA A 174 -20.43 -16.47 3.90
N ALA A 175 -19.24 -17.08 3.86
CA ALA A 175 -18.47 -17.42 5.06
C ALA A 175 -17.92 -16.19 5.81
N THR A 176 -17.85 -15.03 5.16
CA THR A 176 -17.23 -13.84 5.74
C THR A 176 -17.95 -13.39 7.02
N LEU A 177 -19.28 -13.46 7.07
CA LEU A 177 -20.05 -13.00 8.24
C LEU A 177 -19.76 -13.83 9.50
N ASP A 178 -19.68 -15.16 9.35
CA ASP A 178 -19.44 -16.08 10.46
C ASP A 178 -18.02 -15.93 11.01
N ILE A 179 -17.04 -15.74 10.12
CA ILE A 179 -15.64 -15.49 10.50
C ILE A 179 -15.52 -14.18 11.29
N LEU A 180 -16.16 -13.10 10.83
CA LEU A 180 -16.12 -11.81 11.52
C LEU A 180 -16.73 -11.91 12.92
N THR A 181 -17.84 -12.64 13.05
CA THR A 181 -18.51 -12.88 14.34
C THR A 181 -17.59 -13.64 15.31
N THR A 182 -16.91 -14.68 14.82
CA THR A 182 -15.98 -15.50 15.61
C THR A 182 -14.82 -14.68 16.18
N HIS A 183 -14.28 -13.74 15.39
CA HIS A 183 -13.16 -12.88 15.78
C HIS A 183 -13.59 -11.53 16.38
N CYS A 184 -14.88 -11.34 16.69
CA CYS A 184 -15.42 -10.09 17.24
C CYS A 184 -15.09 -8.85 16.39
N ILE A 185 -15.05 -9.00 15.07
CA ILE A 185 -14.75 -7.91 14.14
C ILE A 185 -16.06 -7.23 13.73
N PRO A 186 -16.24 -5.93 14.01
CA PRO A 186 -17.52 -5.24 13.82
C PRO A 186 -17.90 -5.04 12.35
N SER A 187 -16.93 -5.00 11.43
CA SER A 187 -17.20 -4.80 10.01
C SER A 187 -16.09 -5.40 9.14
N ALA A 188 -16.48 -5.98 8.00
CA ALA A 188 -15.56 -6.54 7.01
C ALA A 188 -14.63 -5.49 6.38
N VAL A 189 -15.07 -4.23 6.37
CA VAL A 189 -14.41 -3.14 5.65
C VAL A 189 -14.28 -1.92 6.54
N SER A 190 -13.14 -1.23 6.43
CA SER A 190 -12.96 0.07 7.07
C SER A 190 -13.91 1.12 6.46
N ASP A 191 -14.27 2.13 7.25
CA ASP A 191 -15.30 3.11 6.86
C ASP A 191 -14.95 3.91 5.60
N ASP A 192 -13.66 4.12 5.33
CA ASP A 192 -13.17 4.80 4.12
C ASP A 192 -13.38 4.01 2.82
N LEU A 193 -13.62 2.70 2.92
CA LEU A 193 -13.87 1.82 1.78
C LEU A 193 -15.36 1.59 1.50
N LYS A 194 -16.26 1.97 2.42
CA LYS A 194 -17.72 1.83 2.26
C LYS A 194 -18.32 2.81 1.24
N THR A 195 -17.63 3.92 0.98
CA THR A 195 -17.95 4.97 0.00
C THR A 195 -17.00 4.93 -1.19
#